data_AF-A0A914DPF4-F1
#
_entry.id   AF-A0A914DPF4-F1
#
_cell.length_a   1.000
_cell.length_b   1.000
_cell.length_c   1.000
_cell.angle_alpha   90.00
_cell.angle_beta   90.00
_cell.angle_gamma   90.00
#
_symmetry.space_group_name_H-M   'P 1'
#
loop_
_entity.id
_entity.type
_entity.pdbx_description
1 polymer ?
#
loop_
_entity_poly.entity_id
_entity_poly.type
_entity_poly.pdbx_seq_one_letter_code
_entity_poly.pdbx_strand_id
1 'polypeptide(L)'
;MESLISQVRQMFESDSINANEVMRILENYKSDPVDWQQYVIFDPHRYTRSLVDIGNGKYNLMILCWGPGTGISMTMRAQTAM
;
A
#
# COMPACT_ATOMS: atom_id res chain seq x y z
N MET A 1 0.47 10.75 6.53
CA MET A 1 0.97 9.58 5.76
C MET A 1 2.49 9.55 5.60
N GLU A 2 3.18 10.68 5.57
CA GLU A 2 4.65 10.72 5.50
C GLU A 2 5.34 9.94 6.63
N SER A 3 4.84 10.05 7.86
CA SER A 3 5.36 9.29 9.01
C SER A 3 5.19 7.78 8.87
N LEU A 4 4.10 7.32 8.24
CA LEU A 4 3.89 5.91 7.91
C LEU A 4 4.94 5.46 6.90
N ILE A 5 5.11 6.20 5.80
CA ILE A 5 6.08 5.86 4.74
C ILE A 5 7.49 5.82 5.32
N SER A 6 7.87 6.78 6.16
CA SER A 6 9.19 6.80 6.79
C SER A 6 9.45 5.59 7.68
N GLN A 7 8.45 5.16 8.47
CA GLN A 7 8.57 3.96 9.32
C GLN A 7 8.69 2.68 8.47
N VAL A 8 7.88 2.56 7.41
CA VAL A 8 7.97 1.42 6.49
C VAL A 8 9.32 1.40 5.78
N ARG A 9 9.85 2.54 5.32
CA ARG A 9 11.19 2.63 4.72
C ARG A 9 12.26 2.12 5.68
N GLN A 10 12.28 2.64 6.91
CA GLN A 10 13.25 2.26 7.93
C GLN A 10 13.19 0.75 8.25
N MET A 11 11.98 0.17 8.31
CA MET A 11 11.82 -1.26 8.52
C MET A 11 12.44 -2.12 7.41
N PHE A 12 12.35 -1.66 6.17
CA PHE A 12 12.90 -2.37 5.01
C PHE A 12 14.37 -2.01 4.72
N GLU A 13 15.02 -1.14 5.51
CA GLU A 13 16.47 -0.96 5.45
C GLU A 13 17.21 -2.20 5.97
N SER A 14 16.66 -2.85 7.00
CA SER A 14 17.17 -4.12 7.50
C SER A 14 16.93 -5.27 6.50
N ASP A 15 17.76 -6.32 6.58
CA ASP A 15 17.58 -7.56 5.81
C ASP A 15 16.63 -8.55 6.49
N SER A 16 16.37 -8.37 7.79
CA SER A 16 15.40 -9.16 8.54
C SER A 16 14.08 -8.39 8.66
N ILE A 17 13.10 -8.71 7.81
CA ILE A 17 11.80 -8.05 7.80
C ILE A 17 10.79 -8.87 8.62
N ASN A 18 10.17 -8.24 9.62
CA ASN A 18 9.09 -8.85 10.40
C ASN A 18 7.72 -8.40 9.88
N ALA A 19 6.99 -9.31 9.23
CA ALA A 19 5.67 -9.01 8.66
C ALA A 19 4.66 -8.52 9.72
N ASN A 20 4.72 -9.02 10.95
CA ASN A 20 3.81 -8.60 12.02
C ASN A 20 4.04 -7.13 12.43
N GLU A 21 5.28 -6.67 12.36
CA GLU A 21 5.63 -5.28 12.67
C GLU A 21 5.16 -4.34 11.56
N VAL A 22 5.32 -4.75 10.29
CA VAL A 22 4.76 -4.02 9.14
C VAL A 22 3.25 -3.90 9.25
N MET A 23 2.54 -4.98 9.62
CA MET A 23 1.10 -4.95 9.85
C MET A 23 0.72 -3.95 10.96
N ARG A 24 1.40 -4.00 12.10
CA ARG A 24 1.15 -3.06 13.21
C ARG A 24 1.35 -1.60 12.81
N ILE A 25 2.40 -1.30 12.04
CA ILE A 25 2.68 0.04 11.56
C ILE A 25 1.55 0.53 10.64
N LEU A 26 1.08 -0.33 9.73
CA LEU A 26 -0.05 -0.02 8.84
C LEU A 26 -1.38 0.14 9.60
N GLU A 27 -1.65 -0.69 10.60
CA GLU A 27 -2.86 -0.63 11.43
C GLU A 27 -2.91 0.62 12.33
N ASN A 28 -1.75 1.07 12.82
CA ASN A 28 -1.64 2.26 13.66
C ASN A 28 -1.78 3.57 12.87
N TYR A 29 -1.73 3.53 11.54
CA TYR A 29 -1.98 4.70 10.71
C TYR A 29 -3.44 5.14 10.81
N LYS A 30 -3.66 6.35 11.33
CA LYS A 30 -4.97 7.01 11.31
C LYS A 30 -5.17 7.65 9.94
N SER A 31 -6.16 7.15 9.21
CA SER A 31 -6.50 7.63 7.86
C SER A 31 -6.94 9.10 7.89
N ASP A 32 -6.34 9.91 7.01
CA ASP A 32 -6.70 11.30 6.75
C ASP A 32 -6.88 11.50 5.24
N PRO A 33 -8.05 11.94 4.75
CA PRO A 33 -8.26 12.22 3.32
C PRO A 33 -7.21 13.14 2.69
N VAL A 34 -6.67 14.10 3.44
CA VAL A 34 -5.65 15.03 2.92
C VAL A 34 -4.39 14.28 2.48
N ASP A 35 -4.05 13.20 3.17
CA ASP A 35 -2.87 12.39 2.86
C ASP A 35 -3.01 11.65 1.53
N TRP A 36 -4.17 11.01 1.31
CA TRP A 36 -4.34 10.03 0.24
C TRP A 36 -5.16 10.50 -0.96
N GLN A 37 -5.89 11.61 -0.87
CA GLN A 37 -6.77 12.10 -1.95
C GLN A 37 -6.05 12.29 -3.29
N GLN A 38 -4.77 12.69 -3.27
CA GLN A 38 -3.95 12.88 -4.46
C GLN A 38 -3.68 11.59 -5.24
N TYR A 39 -3.79 10.44 -4.56
CA TYR A 39 -3.62 9.11 -5.16
C TYR A 39 -4.97 8.52 -5.58
N VAL A 40 -6.09 9.20 -5.35
CA VAL A 40 -7.41 8.67 -5.69
C VAL A 40 -7.67 8.89 -7.17
N ILE A 41 -7.70 7.80 -7.90
CA ILE A 41 -8.14 7.77 -9.28
C ILE A 41 -9.41 6.94 -9.31
N PHE A 42 -10.55 7.55 -9.63
CA PHE A 42 -11.80 6.81 -9.77
C PHE A 42 -11.94 6.28 -11.19
N ASP A 43 -12.20 4.99 -11.30
CA ASP A 43 -12.65 4.35 -12.53
C ASP A 43 -13.94 3.56 -12.22
N PRO A 44 -15.05 3.84 -12.93
CA PRO A 44 -16.34 3.21 -12.64
C PRO A 44 -16.40 1.72 -13.03
N HIS A 45 -15.42 1.21 -13.79
CA HIS A 45 -15.44 -0.15 -14.33
C HIS A 45 -14.38 -1.08 -13.71
N ARG A 46 -13.43 -0.55 -12.95
CA ARG A 46 -12.32 -1.32 -12.36
C ARG A 46 -11.74 -0.66 -11.13
N TYR A 47 -11.07 -1.44 -10.29
CA TYR A 47 -10.25 -0.87 -9.25
C TYR A 47 -9.01 -0.20 -9.88
N THR A 48 -8.61 0.93 -9.32
CA THR A 48 -7.36 1.60 -9.68
C THR A 48 -6.28 1.27 -8.67
N ARG A 49 -5.04 1.42 -9.11
CA ARG A 49 -3.84 1.10 -8.36
C ARG A 49 -2.90 2.29 -8.46
N SER A 50 -2.81 3.04 -7.39
CA SER A 50 -1.98 4.24 -7.34
C SER A 50 -0.75 3.96 -6.51
N LEU A 51 0.42 4.09 -7.15
CA LEU A 51 1.71 3.91 -6.49
C LEU A 51 1.97 5.10 -5.56
N VAL A 52 2.19 4.81 -4.29
CA VAL A 52 2.47 5.80 -3.26
C VAL A 52 3.97 5.88 -2.99
N ASP A 53 4.63 4.73 -2.89
CA ASP A 53 6.05 4.65 -2.62
C ASP A 53 6.67 3.40 -3.28
N ILE A 54 7.82 3.58 -3.92
CA ILE A 54 8.63 2.47 -4.48
C ILE A 54 9.63 1.89 -3.46
N GLY A 55 9.64 2.46 -2.25
CA GLY A 55 10.54 2.07 -1.19
C GLY A 55 12.00 2.22 -1.56
N ASN A 56 12.80 1.24 -1.16
CA ASN A 56 14.23 1.10 -1.43
C ASN A 56 14.53 -0.06 -2.41
N GLY A 57 13.55 -0.43 -3.24
CA GLY A 57 13.62 -1.60 -4.12
C GLY A 57 13.22 -2.92 -3.45
N LYS A 58 12.90 -2.92 -2.13
CA LYS A 58 12.43 -4.11 -1.41
C LYS A 58 10.90 -4.22 -1.29
N TYR A 59 10.16 -3.14 -1.53
CA TYR A 59 8.69 -3.14 -1.45
C TYR A 59 8.07 -2.06 -2.33
N ASN A 60 6.77 -2.19 -2.61
CA ASN A 60 5.95 -1.12 -3.17
C ASN A 60 4.75 -0.87 -2.24
N LEU A 61 4.48 0.40 -1.92
CA LEU A 61 3.28 0.84 -1.22
C LEU A 61 2.30 1.41 -2.24
N MET A 62 1.06 0.93 -2.23
CA MET A 62 0.03 1.32 -3.19
C MET A 62 -1.30 1.54 -2.50
N ILE A 63 -2.09 2.47 -3.03
CA ILE A 63 -3.49 2.64 -2.69
C ILE A 63 -4.35 2.02 -3.79
N LEU A 64 -5.36 1.26 -3.38
CA LEU A 64 -6.35 0.69 -4.26
C LEU A 64 -7.67 1.42 -4.05
N CYS A 65 -8.21 2.01 -5.12
CA CYS A 65 -9.54 2.63 -5.08
C CYS A 65 -10.55 1.74 -5.82
N TRP A 66 -11.67 1.46 -5.17
CA TRP A 66 -12.76 0.66 -5.73
C TRP A 66 -13.88 1.61 -6.15
N GLY A 67 -14.24 1.60 -7.43
CA GLY A 67 -15.41 2.33 -7.93
C GLY A 67 -16.71 1.75 -7.37
N PRO A 68 -17.79 2.55 -7.26
CA PRO A 68 -19.09 2.07 -6.81
C PRO A 68 -19.59 0.95 -7.74
N GLY A 69 -19.78 -0.26 -7.20
CA GLY A 69 -20.20 -1.46 -7.95
C GLY A 69 -19.08 -2.43 -8.34
N THR A 70 -17.81 -2.12 -8.06
CA THR A 70 -16.70 -3.04 -8.31
C THR A 70 -16.68 -4.14 -7.24
N GLY A 71 -17.25 -5.30 -7.55
CA GLY A 71 -17.15 -6.48 -6.70
C GLY A 71 -15.69 -6.87 -6.45
N ILE A 72 -15.41 -7.31 -5.23
CA ILE A 72 -14.09 -7.75 -4.77
C ILE A 72 -13.68 -9.01 -5.54
N SER A 73 -12.95 -8.86 -6.66
CA SER A 73 -12.21 -9.98 -7.26
C SER A 73 -10.90 -10.14 -6.51
N MET A 74 -10.93 -10.93 -5.44
CA MET A 74 -9.76 -11.21 -4.61
C MET A 74 -8.86 -12.22 -5.34
N THR A 75 -7.99 -11.72 -6.23
CA THR A 75 -6.95 -12.55 -6.87
C THR A 75 -5.62 -12.34 -6.13
N MET A 76 -5.23 -13.30 -5.29
CA MET A 76 -3.86 -13.35 -4.77
C MET A 76 -2.91 -13.78 -5.90
N ARG A 77 -1.94 -12.92 -6.26
CA ARG A 77 -0.76 -13.35 -7.02
C ARG A 77 0.47 -13.18 -6.13
N ALA A 78 0.95 -14.30 -5.58
CA ALA A 78 2.34 -14.39 -5.14
C ALA A 78 3.20 -14.63 -6.38
N GLN A 79 4.13 -13.71 -6.68
CA GLN A 79 5.21 -14.01 -7.62
C GLN A 79 6.43 -14.38 -6.78
N THR A 80 6.80 -15.65 -6.84
CA THR A 80 8.10 -16.12 -6.38
C THR A 80 9.12 -15.74 -7.46
N ALA A 81 10.08 -14.88 -7.13
CA ALA A 81 11.23 -14.67 -8.01
C ALA A 81 12.06 -15.97 -8.02
N MET A 82 12.31 -16.50 -9.22
CA MET A 82 13.34 -17.52 -9.47
C MET A 82 14.70 -16.85 -9.64
#